data_AF-A0A6L9KY06-F1
#
_entry.id   AF-A0A6L9KY06-F1
#
_cell.length_a   1.000
_cell.length_b   1.000
_cell.length_c   1.000
_cell.angle_alpha   90.00
_cell.angle_beta   90.00
_cell.angle_gamma   90.00
#
_symmetry.space_group_name_H-M   'P 1'
#
loop_
_entity.id
_entity.type
_entity.pdbx_description
1 polymer ?
#
loop_
_entity_poly.entity_id
_entity_poly.type
_entity_poly.pdbx_seq_one_letter_code
_entity_poly.pdbx_strand_id
1 'polypeptide(L)'
;MDPWARLPTRHGEFRVRTFSCGDQEHLVLQLGEVRGEQNVLVRIHSECLTGDVLGSLRCDCGPQLQLSLESIGLAGRGVLVYLRGHEGRGIGLSGKLAAYRLQDHGLDTVDANLHLGLPIDARTYDSAAAILAQLGLTTIRLLTNNPEKISQLNQSPLIVVERMPLLVPLHQETLRYLKTKQERLGHLLDLTE
;
A
#
# COMPACT_ATOMS: atom_id res chain seq x y z
N MET A 1 21.43 -13.86 -15.84
CA MET A 1 20.67 -12.78 -16.50
C MET A 1 20.17 -11.86 -15.41
N ASP A 2 20.20 -10.54 -15.62
CA ASP A 2 19.59 -9.59 -14.69
C ASP A 2 18.09 -9.90 -14.58
N PRO A 3 17.55 -10.22 -13.39
CA PRO A 3 16.14 -10.58 -13.24
C PRO A 3 15.19 -9.37 -13.26
N TRP A 4 15.71 -8.16 -13.48
CA TRP A 4 14.93 -6.94 -13.59
C TRP A 4 14.55 -6.61 -15.03
N ALA A 5 13.31 -6.16 -15.24
CA ALA A 5 12.81 -5.66 -16.51
C ALA A 5 12.63 -4.14 -16.47
N ARG A 6 12.81 -3.46 -17.61
CA ARG A 6 12.60 -2.01 -17.73
C ARG A 6 11.10 -1.70 -17.81
N LEU A 7 10.63 -0.74 -17.01
CA LEU A 7 9.27 -0.21 -17.03
C LEU A 7 9.32 1.34 -17.09
N PRO A 8 9.31 1.93 -18.29
CA PRO A 8 9.20 3.38 -18.43
C PRO A 8 7.80 3.84 -18.02
N THR A 9 7.73 4.88 -17.19
CA THR A 9 6.48 5.51 -16.76
C THR A 9 6.58 7.02 -16.92
N ARG A 10 5.45 7.72 -16.80
CA ARG A 10 5.47 9.20 -16.73
C ARG A 10 6.19 9.74 -15.50
N HIS A 11 6.42 8.90 -14.49
CA HIS A 11 7.08 9.25 -13.23
C HIS A 11 8.57 8.89 -13.22
N GLY A 12 9.10 8.40 -14.35
CA GLY A 12 10.50 7.99 -14.48
C GLY A 12 10.67 6.57 -14.98
N GLU A 13 11.93 6.19 -15.15
CA GLU A 13 12.33 4.88 -15.65
C GLU A 13 12.54 3.91 -14.49
N PHE A 14 11.49 3.15 -14.17
CA PHE A 14 11.57 2.12 -13.15
C PHE A 14 12.15 0.84 -13.75
N ARG A 15 12.80 0.05 -12.89
CA ARG A 15 12.99 -1.38 -13.11
C ARG A 15 12.01 -2.16 -12.26
N VAL A 16 11.53 -3.29 -12.78
CA VAL A 16 10.53 -4.12 -12.12
C VAL A 16 10.93 -5.58 -12.06
N ARG A 17 10.51 -6.25 -11.00
CA ARG A 17 10.71 -7.68 -10.80
C ARG A 17 9.64 -8.23 -9.87
N THR A 18 9.33 -9.52 -10.00
CA THR A 18 8.47 -10.23 -9.06
C THR A 18 9.24 -10.97 -7.97
N PHE A 19 8.62 -11.08 -6.80
CA PHE A 19 9.11 -11.84 -5.65
C PHE A 19 8.01 -12.80 -5.19
N SER A 20 8.33 -14.09 -5.12
CA SER A 20 7.40 -15.12 -4.61
C SER A 20 7.54 -15.25 -3.10
N CYS A 21 6.43 -15.10 -2.38
CA CYS A 21 6.35 -15.29 -0.93
C CYS A 21 5.16 -16.23 -0.65
N GLY A 22 5.47 -17.50 -0.34
CA GLY A 22 4.45 -18.56 -0.31
C GLY A 22 3.81 -18.72 -1.69
N ASP A 23 2.48 -18.77 -1.72
CA ASP A 23 1.69 -18.91 -2.96
C ASP A 23 1.41 -17.56 -3.66
N GLN A 24 1.91 -16.46 -3.11
CA GLN A 24 1.70 -15.12 -3.67
C GLN A 24 2.93 -14.64 -4.43
N GLU A 25 2.69 -13.98 -5.55
CA GLU A 25 3.70 -13.26 -6.30
C GLU A 25 3.48 -11.75 -6.10
N HIS A 26 4.49 -11.04 -5.62
CA HIS A 26 4.43 -9.59 -5.39
C HIS A 26 5.26 -8.86 -6.44
N LEU A 27 4.80 -7.68 -6.87
CA LEU A 27 5.52 -6.86 -7.84
C LEU A 27 6.34 -5.80 -7.09
N VAL A 28 7.60 -5.63 -7.48
CA VAL A 28 8.46 -4.58 -6.96
C VAL A 28 8.86 -3.66 -8.10
N LEU A 29 8.69 -2.35 -7.88
CA LEU A 29 9.21 -1.30 -8.74
C LEU A 29 10.33 -0.60 -8.01
N GLN A 30 11.47 -0.43 -8.66
CA GLN A 30 12.62 0.27 -8.13
C GLN A 30 13.06 1.35 -9.11
N LEU A 31 13.36 2.54 -8.61
CA LEU A 31 13.97 3.63 -9.37
C LEU A 31 15.30 4.01 -8.70
N GLY A 32 16.34 4.21 -9.51
CA GLY A 32 17.72 4.40 -9.03
C GLY A 32 18.30 3.16 -8.35
N GLU A 33 19.59 3.17 -7.98
CA GLU A 33 20.16 2.11 -7.13
C GLU A 33 19.83 2.33 -5.65
N VAL A 34 19.46 1.26 -4.95
CA VAL A 34 18.99 1.32 -3.55
C VAL A 34 19.81 0.47 -2.59
N ARG A 35 20.59 -0.50 -3.10
CA ARG A 35 21.39 -1.39 -2.25
C ARG A 35 22.56 -0.61 -1.64
N GLY A 36 22.71 -0.70 -0.31
CA GLY A 36 23.76 0.01 0.43
C GLY A 36 23.46 1.49 0.66
N GLU A 37 22.33 1.98 0.17
CA GLU A 37 21.86 3.35 0.40
C GLU A 37 21.05 3.43 1.68
N GLN A 38 21.11 4.58 2.34
CA GLN A 38 20.35 4.84 3.57
C GLN A 38 19.10 5.66 3.27
N ASN A 39 18.07 5.48 4.10
CA ASN A 39 16.87 6.30 4.16
C ASN A 39 16.13 6.35 2.81
N VAL A 40 16.14 5.23 2.11
CA VAL A 40 15.50 5.08 0.80
C VAL A 40 13.99 5.30 0.95
N LEU A 41 13.40 6.04 0.00
CA LEU A 41 11.96 6.27 -0.02
C LEU A 41 11.24 4.99 -0.42
N VAL A 42 10.32 4.52 0.42
CA VAL A 42 9.60 3.26 0.21
C VAL A 42 8.09 3.47 0.30
N ARG A 43 7.36 2.84 -0.61
CA ARG A 43 5.91 2.62 -0.52
C ARG A 43 5.61 1.13 -0.46
N ILE A 44 4.83 0.71 0.52
CA ILE A 44 4.21 -0.62 0.55
C ILE A 44 2.73 -0.44 0.21
N HIS A 45 2.34 -0.88 -0.99
CA HIS A 45 1.00 -0.75 -1.52
C HIS A 45 0.26 -2.09 -1.43
N SER A 46 -0.88 -2.11 -0.74
CA SER A 46 -1.78 -3.26 -0.74
C SER A 46 -2.60 -3.20 -2.02
N GLU A 47 -2.66 -4.29 -2.79
CA GLU A 47 -3.42 -4.33 -4.03
C GLU A 47 -4.88 -3.90 -3.86
N CYS A 48 -5.39 -3.17 -4.84
CA CYS A 48 -6.78 -2.75 -4.89
C CYS A 48 -7.23 -2.57 -6.34
N LEU A 49 -7.74 -3.63 -6.98
CA LEU A 49 -8.14 -3.63 -8.38
C LEU A 49 -9.08 -2.47 -8.73
N THR A 50 -10.10 -2.26 -7.91
CA THR A 50 -11.11 -1.21 -8.17
C THR A 50 -10.52 0.19 -8.11
N GLY A 51 -9.57 0.45 -7.22
CA GLY A 51 -8.95 1.77 -7.09
C GLY A 51 -7.81 1.96 -8.08
N ASP A 52 -6.90 0.99 -8.13
CA ASP A 52 -5.63 1.07 -8.84
C ASP A 52 -5.79 0.99 -10.37
N VAL A 53 -6.77 0.21 -10.84
CA VAL A 53 -6.98 -0.05 -12.28
C VAL A 53 -8.27 0.60 -12.79
N LEU A 54 -9.36 0.50 -12.02
CA LEU A 54 -10.68 0.98 -12.49
C LEU A 54 -11.01 2.42 -12.09
N GLY A 55 -10.14 3.11 -11.34
CA GLY A 55 -10.33 4.50 -10.97
C GLY A 55 -11.51 4.75 -10.02
N SER A 56 -11.87 3.77 -9.18
CA SER A 56 -12.97 3.90 -8.23
C SER A 56 -12.77 5.07 -7.26
N LEU A 57 -13.81 5.89 -7.10
CA LEU A 57 -13.86 6.98 -6.14
C LEU A 57 -14.26 6.53 -4.72
N ARG A 58 -14.57 5.25 -4.52
CA ARG A 58 -14.95 4.69 -3.21
C ARG A 58 -13.76 4.53 -2.25
N CYS A 59 -12.54 4.54 -2.77
CA CYS A 59 -11.34 4.41 -1.97
C CYS A 59 -10.23 5.33 -2.48
N ASP A 60 -9.20 5.51 -1.66
CA ASP A 60 -8.02 6.33 -1.92
C ASP A 60 -6.87 5.57 -2.58
N CYS A 61 -7.05 4.28 -2.91
CA CYS A 61 -5.95 3.40 -3.31
C CYS A 61 -5.29 3.83 -4.64
N GLY A 62 -6.09 4.11 -5.67
CA GLY A 62 -5.58 4.57 -6.96
C GLY A 62 -4.78 5.87 -6.86
N PRO A 63 -5.36 6.94 -6.29
CA PRO A 63 -4.62 8.18 -6.01
C PRO A 63 -3.34 7.97 -5.19
N GLN A 64 -3.37 7.11 -4.16
CA GLN A 64 -2.19 6.78 -3.37
C GLN A 64 -1.09 6.09 -4.18
N LEU A 65 -1.46 5.16 -5.07
CA LEU A 65 -0.51 4.50 -5.95
C LEU A 65 0.18 5.52 -6.86
N GLN A 66 -0.61 6.41 -7.49
CA GLN A 66 -0.08 7.42 -8.41
C GLN A 66 0.84 8.42 -7.69
N LEU A 67 0.41 8.95 -6.54
CA LEU A 67 1.20 9.88 -5.75
C LEU A 67 2.50 9.23 -5.22
N SER A 68 2.46 7.94 -4.90
CA SER A 68 3.66 7.22 -4.46
C SER A 68 4.68 7.07 -5.60
N LEU A 69 4.22 6.74 -6.81
CA LEU A 69 5.08 6.64 -7.98
C LEU A 69 5.69 7.99 -8.35
N GLU A 70 4.88 9.05 -8.30
CA GLU A 70 5.34 10.44 -8.51
C GLU A 70 6.39 10.85 -7.47
N SER A 71 6.12 10.59 -6.19
CA SER A 71 7.04 10.90 -5.09
C SER A 71 8.39 10.19 -5.24
N ILE A 72 8.37 8.91 -5.65
CA ILE A 72 9.60 8.16 -5.94
C ILE A 72 10.32 8.70 -7.17
N GLY A 73 9.57 9.07 -8.21
CA GLY A 73 10.09 9.72 -9.41
C GLY A 73 10.84 11.02 -9.11
N LEU A 74 10.19 11.91 -8.36
CA LEU A 74 10.76 13.19 -7.92
C LEU A 74 11.99 13.01 -7.03
N ALA A 75 12.00 11.98 -6.17
CA ALA A 75 13.15 11.67 -5.32
C ALA A 75 14.35 11.11 -6.11
N GLY A 76 14.14 10.62 -7.34
CA GLY A 76 15.20 10.00 -8.16
C GLY A 76 15.73 8.66 -7.62
N ARG A 77 15.19 8.18 -6.49
CA ARG A 77 15.55 6.90 -5.86
C ARG A 77 14.42 6.42 -4.94
N GLY A 78 13.97 5.19 -5.13
CA GLY A 78 12.99 4.59 -4.22
C GLY A 78 12.46 3.24 -4.66
N VAL A 79 11.62 2.65 -3.80
CA VAL A 79 11.01 1.33 -4.00
C VAL A 79 9.51 1.40 -3.76
N LEU A 80 8.72 0.83 -4.67
CA LEU A 80 7.33 0.49 -4.42
C LEU A 80 7.17 -1.03 -4.40
N VAL A 81 6.68 -1.56 -3.29
CA VAL A 81 6.29 -2.98 -3.17
C VAL A 81 4.78 -3.05 -3.30
N TYR A 82 4.31 -3.68 -4.38
CA TYR A 82 2.90 -3.94 -4.63
C TYR A 82 2.56 -5.36 -4.13
N LEU A 83 1.97 -5.40 -2.93
CA LEU A 83 1.60 -6.64 -2.25
C LEU A 83 0.28 -7.17 -2.80
N ARG A 84 0.40 -8.26 -3.55
CA ARG A 84 -0.70 -9.14 -3.93
C ARG A 84 -1.18 -10.02 -2.78
N GLY A 85 -2.43 -10.48 -2.83
CA GLY A 85 -3.10 -11.20 -1.74
C GLY A 85 -3.68 -10.27 -0.67
N HIS A 86 -3.52 -8.94 -0.81
CA HIS A 86 -4.03 -7.94 0.12
C HIS A 86 -5.36 -7.31 -0.31
N GLU A 87 -5.94 -7.76 -1.42
CA GLU A 87 -7.21 -7.24 -1.91
C GLU A 87 -8.29 -7.31 -0.82
N GLY A 88 -9.04 -6.22 -0.66
CA GLY A 88 -10.07 -6.13 0.37
C GLY A 88 -9.55 -6.18 1.82
N ARG A 89 -8.26 -5.96 2.08
CA ARG A 89 -7.58 -6.25 3.37
C ARG A 89 -7.37 -7.75 3.63
N GLY A 90 -7.10 -8.51 2.58
CA GLY A 90 -6.81 -9.94 2.67
C GLY A 90 -8.05 -10.85 2.61
N ILE A 91 -9.24 -10.29 2.41
CA ILE A 91 -10.49 -11.06 2.19
C ILE A 91 -10.76 -11.34 0.71
N GLY A 92 -9.92 -10.83 -0.19
CA GLY A 92 -10.06 -10.97 -1.63
C GLY A 92 -11.12 -10.06 -2.25
N LEU A 93 -11.16 -10.08 -3.60
CA LEU A 93 -12.06 -9.21 -4.37
C LEU A 93 -13.54 -9.53 -4.11
N SER A 94 -13.91 -10.81 -4.07
CA SER A 94 -15.29 -11.23 -3.83
C SER A 94 -15.80 -10.77 -2.47
N GLY A 95 -14.99 -10.92 -1.41
CA GLY A 95 -15.31 -10.45 -0.07
C GLY A 95 -15.47 -8.93 -0.02
N LYS A 96 -14.57 -8.20 -0.69
CA LYS A 96 -14.67 -6.73 -0.83
C LYS A 96 -15.95 -6.28 -1.51
N LEU A 97 -16.35 -6.92 -2.62
CA LEU A 97 -17.58 -6.56 -3.34
C LEU A 97 -18.82 -6.90 -2.52
N ALA A 98 -18.81 -8.01 -1.78
CA ALA A 98 -19.88 -8.33 -0.83
C ALA A 98 -20.00 -7.26 0.27
N ALA A 99 -18.86 -6.79 0.81
CA ALA A 99 -18.83 -5.72 1.81
C ALA A 99 -19.32 -4.39 1.21
N TYR A 100 -18.95 -4.06 -0.04
CA TYR A 100 -19.47 -2.88 -0.74
C TYR A 100 -20.98 -2.90 -0.87
N ARG A 101 -21.57 -4.06 -1.23
CA ARG A 101 -23.02 -4.19 -1.31
C ARG A 101 -23.70 -3.88 0.02
N LEU A 102 -23.13 -4.30 1.15
CA LEU A 102 -23.66 -3.96 2.48
C LEU A 102 -23.46 -2.49 2.83
N GLN A 103 -22.35 -1.90 2.40
CA GLN A 103 -22.08 -0.47 2.59
C GLN A 103 -23.05 0.42 1.82
N ASP A 104 -23.48 -0.02 0.63
CA ASP A 104 -24.54 0.63 -0.16
C ASP A 104 -25.88 0.65 0.59
N HIS A 105 -26.05 -0.24 1.58
CA HIS A 105 -27.24 -0.32 2.45
C HIS A 105 -26.99 0.30 3.83
N GLY A 106 -25.91 1.08 3.99
CA GLY A 106 -25.69 1.90 5.18
C GLY A 106 -24.74 1.32 6.22
N LEU A 107 -24.15 0.13 6.02
CA LEU A 107 -23.08 -0.35 6.90
C LEU A 107 -21.76 0.37 6.61
N ASP A 108 -20.86 0.46 7.59
CA ASP A 108 -19.47 0.88 7.31
C ASP A 108 -18.58 -0.33 6.98
N THR A 109 -17.29 -0.09 6.70
CA THR A 109 -16.36 -1.17 6.32
C THR A 109 -16.20 -2.24 7.41
N VAL A 110 -16.15 -1.85 8.68
CA VAL A 110 -15.92 -2.79 9.77
C VAL A 110 -17.18 -3.62 10.01
N ASP A 111 -18.33 -2.97 10.07
CA ASP A 111 -19.60 -3.65 10.33
C ASP A 111 -19.99 -4.56 9.15
N ALA A 112 -19.70 -4.14 7.91
CA ALA A 112 -19.92 -4.98 6.73
C ALA A 112 -19.07 -6.26 6.78
N ASN A 113 -17.79 -6.17 7.16
CA ASN A 113 -16.94 -7.35 7.29
C ASN A 113 -17.43 -8.28 8.41
N LEU A 114 -17.75 -7.73 9.58
CA LEU A 114 -18.28 -8.52 10.70
C LEU A 114 -19.61 -9.20 10.34
N HIS A 115 -20.50 -8.52 9.62
CA HIS A 115 -21.76 -9.08 9.15
C HIS A 115 -21.56 -10.27 8.20
N LEU A 116 -20.49 -10.25 7.39
CA LEU A 116 -20.13 -11.33 6.48
C LEU A 116 -19.33 -12.47 7.16
N GLY A 117 -19.05 -12.36 8.46
CA GLY A 117 -18.18 -13.29 9.18
C GLY A 117 -16.70 -13.21 8.76
N LEU A 118 -16.29 -12.08 8.18
CA LEU A 118 -14.94 -11.85 7.67
C LEU A 118 -14.09 -11.09 8.70
N PRO A 119 -12.76 -11.29 8.70
CA PRO A 119 -11.86 -10.48 9.52
C PRO A 119 -11.91 -9.01 9.11
N ILE A 120 -11.68 -8.11 10.08
CA ILE A 120 -11.61 -6.66 9.84
C ILE A 120 -10.37 -6.34 8.99
N ASP A 121 -9.25 -6.97 9.30
CA ASP A 121 -7.99 -6.85 8.58
C ASP A 121 -7.21 -8.16 8.71
N ALA A 122 -6.90 -8.80 7.59
CA ALA A 122 -6.14 -10.06 7.55
C ALA A 122 -4.73 -9.86 6.94
N ARG A 123 -4.30 -8.61 6.76
CA ARG A 123 -3.02 -8.31 6.12
C ARG A 123 -1.86 -8.53 7.08
N THR A 124 -0.76 -9.03 6.53
CA THR A 124 0.55 -9.05 7.19
C THR A 124 1.56 -8.35 6.28
N TYR A 125 2.59 -7.73 6.86
CA TYR A 125 3.63 -7.03 6.07
C TYR A 125 4.97 -7.78 6.04
N ASP A 126 4.98 -9.05 6.46
CA ASP A 126 6.18 -9.90 6.49
C ASP A 126 6.82 -10.07 5.10
N SER A 127 5.99 -10.30 4.06
CA SER A 127 6.49 -10.38 2.68
C SER A 127 7.18 -9.08 2.25
N ALA A 128 6.65 -7.91 2.64
CA ALA A 128 7.29 -6.63 2.32
C ALA A 128 8.63 -6.47 3.06
N ALA A 129 8.68 -6.80 4.36
CA ALA A 129 9.92 -6.76 5.13
C ALA A 129 11.00 -7.67 4.51
N ALA A 130 10.63 -8.89 4.14
CA ALA A 130 11.52 -9.86 3.50
C ALA A 130 12.03 -9.37 2.14
N ILE A 131 11.15 -8.82 1.30
CA ILE A 131 11.51 -8.23 0.00
C ILE A 131 12.49 -7.07 0.19
N LEU A 132 12.20 -6.13 1.08
CA LEU A 132 13.04 -4.95 1.32
C LEU A 132 14.42 -5.35 1.86
N ALA A 133 14.49 -6.36 2.74
CA ALA A 133 15.74 -6.92 3.21
C ALA A 133 16.54 -7.58 2.06
N GLN A 134 15.88 -8.32 1.16
CA GLN A 134 16.55 -8.94 0.01
C GLN A 134 17.11 -7.91 -0.99
N LEU A 135 16.44 -6.76 -1.12
CA LEU A 135 16.95 -5.60 -1.88
C LEU A 135 18.16 -4.94 -1.19
N GLY A 136 18.46 -5.30 0.06
CA GLY A 136 19.60 -4.80 0.82
C GLY A 136 19.33 -3.48 1.55
N LEU A 137 18.06 -3.15 1.81
CA LEU A 137 17.70 -1.97 2.58
C LEU A 137 17.80 -2.24 4.08
N THR A 138 18.31 -1.26 4.82
CA THR A 138 18.40 -1.30 6.29
C THR A 138 17.65 -0.15 6.95
N THR A 139 17.66 1.05 6.35
CA THR A 139 16.88 2.20 6.80
C THR A 139 16.00 2.75 5.69
N ILE A 140 14.75 3.10 6.01
CA ILE A 140 13.76 3.59 5.04
C ILE A 140 12.98 4.81 5.54
N ARG A 141 12.56 5.64 4.59
CA ARG A 141 11.51 6.64 4.77
C ARG A 141 10.22 6.08 4.16
N LEU A 142 9.21 5.84 4.98
CA LEU A 142 8.03 5.09 4.57
C LEU A 142 6.84 6.00 4.26
N LEU A 143 6.33 5.94 3.03
CA LEU A 143 5.10 6.59 2.58
C LEU A 143 3.85 5.86 3.12
N THR A 144 3.38 6.26 4.31
CA THR A 144 2.23 5.63 4.97
C THR A 144 1.48 6.54 5.93
N ASN A 145 0.15 6.36 5.98
CA ASN A 145 -0.73 6.88 7.02
C ASN A 145 -1.17 5.78 8.00
N ASN A 146 -0.76 4.52 7.79
CA ASN A 146 -1.07 3.42 8.69
C ASN A 146 0.10 3.19 9.67
N PRO A 147 -0.03 3.49 10.97
CA PRO A 147 0.99 3.20 11.99
C PRO A 147 1.30 1.72 12.12
N GLU A 148 0.33 0.85 11.86
CA GLU A 148 0.50 -0.60 11.96
C GLU A 148 1.53 -1.13 10.94
N LYS A 149 1.62 -0.50 9.76
CA LYS A 149 2.69 -0.83 8.80
C LYS A 149 4.07 -0.54 9.39
N ILE A 150 4.20 0.56 10.14
CA ILE A 150 5.47 0.96 10.75
C ILE A 150 5.83 -0.04 11.87
N SER A 151 4.87 -0.37 12.73
CA SER A 151 5.11 -1.29 13.84
C SER A 151 5.46 -2.69 13.36
N GLN A 152 4.78 -3.23 12.33
CA GLN A 152 5.10 -4.56 11.78
C GLN A 152 6.47 -4.59 11.10
N LEU A 153 6.86 -3.55 10.35
CA LEU A 153 8.18 -3.51 9.70
C LEU A 153 9.33 -3.42 10.71
N ASN A 154 9.16 -2.66 11.80
CA ASN A 154 10.17 -2.52 12.84
C ASN A 154 10.39 -3.81 13.67
N GLN A 155 9.60 -4.87 13.43
CA GLN A 155 9.87 -6.21 13.97
C GLN A 155 10.94 -6.96 13.16
N SER A 156 11.35 -6.41 12.01
CA SER A 156 12.45 -6.91 11.18
C SER A 156 13.73 -6.08 11.39
N PRO A 157 14.87 -6.50 10.84
CA PRO A 157 16.09 -5.68 10.82
C PRO A 157 15.98 -4.35 10.04
N LEU A 158 14.85 -4.10 9.36
CA LEU A 158 14.56 -2.86 8.66
C LEU A 158 14.08 -1.78 9.64
N ILE A 159 14.70 -0.61 9.59
CA ILE A 159 14.35 0.52 10.47
C ILE A 159 13.60 1.58 9.66
N VAL A 160 12.38 1.89 10.07
CA VAL A 160 11.65 3.05 9.56
C VAL A 160 12.16 4.30 10.28
N VAL A 161 13.04 5.07 9.64
CA VAL A 161 13.65 6.27 10.22
C VAL A 161 12.73 7.49 10.14
N GLU A 162 11.80 7.48 9.19
CA GLU A 162 10.88 8.59 8.95
C GLU A 162 9.56 8.05 8.39
N ARG A 163 8.44 8.56 8.92
CA ARG A 163 7.13 8.39 8.31
C ARG A 163 6.84 9.59 7.42
N MET A 164 6.71 9.33 6.13
CA MET A 164 6.25 10.31 5.15
C MET A 164 4.73 10.20 5.00
N PRO A 165 3.93 11.22 5.36
CA PRO A 165 2.49 11.20 5.14
C PRO A 165 2.16 11.05 3.65
N LEU A 166 1.11 10.31 3.32
CA LEU A 166 0.62 10.14 1.96
C LEU A 166 -0.81 10.69 1.87
N LEU A 167 -0.90 12.01 1.72
CA LEU A 167 -2.18 12.72 1.68
C LEU A 167 -2.64 12.84 0.23
N VAL A 168 -3.83 12.35 -0.06
CA VAL A 168 -4.47 12.48 -1.37
C VAL A 168 -5.68 13.41 -1.24
N PRO A 169 -6.05 14.14 -2.32
CA PRO A 169 -7.23 15.00 -2.28
C PRO A 169 -8.47 14.25 -1.83
N LEU A 170 -9.27 14.88 -0.97
CA LEU A 170 -10.54 14.33 -0.50
C LEU A 170 -11.57 14.37 -1.63
N HIS A 171 -12.36 13.31 -1.73
CA HIS A 171 -13.55 13.24 -2.59
C HIS A 171 -14.74 12.85 -1.73
N GLN A 172 -15.93 13.39 -2.01
CA GLN A 172 -17.14 13.16 -1.20
C GLN A 172 -17.43 11.66 -1.02
N GLU A 173 -17.35 10.88 -2.09
CA GLU A 173 -17.52 9.42 -2.13
C GLU A 173 -16.51 8.66 -1.27
N THR A 174 -15.31 9.22 -1.06
CA THR A 174 -14.25 8.58 -0.27
C THR A 174 -14.33 8.99 1.22
N LEU A 175 -14.98 10.11 1.56
CA LEU A 175 -14.97 10.66 2.93
C LEU A 175 -15.42 9.64 3.97
N ARG A 176 -16.50 8.90 3.71
CA ARG A 176 -17.00 7.88 4.63
C ARG A 176 -15.96 6.79 4.89
N TYR A 177 -15.31 6.31 3.82
CA TYR A 177 -14.27 5.30 3.91
C TYR A 177 -13.04 5.80 4.68
N LEU A 178 -12.62 7.05 4.44
CA LEU A 178 -11.49 7.67 5.15
C LEU A 178 -11.79 7.90 6.63
N LYS A 179 -13.01 8.30 6.99
CA LYS A 179 -13.47 8.39 8.38
C LYS A 179 -13.38 7.04 9.09
N THR A 180 -13.90 5.97 8.48
CA THR A 180 -13.76 4.61 9.05
C THR A 180 -12.29 4.22 9.23
N LYS A 181 -11.41 4.57 8.27
CA LYS A 181 -9.96 4.35 8.40
C LYS A 181 -9.35 5.09 9.59
N GLN A 182 -9.73 6.35 9.80
CA GLN A 182 -9.23 7.18 10.89
C GLN A 182 -9.77 6.70 12.25
N GLU A 183 -11.09 6.62 12.38
CA GLU A 183 -11.79 6.41 13.65
C GLU A 183 -11.74 4.95 14.12
N ARG A 184 -11.85 3.98 13.21
CA ARG A 184 -11.98 2.56 13.57
C ARG A 184 -10.74 1.72 13.28
N LEU A 185 -9.82 2.22 12.46
CA LEU A 185 -8.65 1.47 11.99
C LEU A 185 -7.33 2.20 12.24
N GLY A 186 -7.35 3.26 13.06
CA GLY A 186 -6.16 3.94 13.59
C GLY A 186 -5.28 4.64 12.55
N HIS A 187 -5.80 4.96 11.36
CA HIS A 187 -5.00 5.65 10.35
C HIS A 187 -4.80 7.12 10.72
N LEU A 188 -3.56 7.62 10.58
CA LEU A 188 -3.19 9.02 10.78
C LEU A 188 -3.55 9.83 9.54
N LEU A 189 -4.82 10.21 9.44
CA LEU A 189 -5.36 11.04 8.37
C LEU A 189 -5.76 12.39 8.95
N ASP A 190 -5.39 13.46 8.25
CA ASP A 190 -6.04 14.75 8.42
C ASP A 190 -7.17 14.84 7.38
N LEU A 191 -8.40 15.00 7.87
CA LEU A 191 -9.60 15.08 7.04
C LEU A 191 -10.18 16.51 7.02
N THR A 192 -9.42 17.48 7.53
CA THR A 192 -9.76 18.90 7.38
C THR A 192 -9.41 19.38 5.96
N GLU A 193 -10.26 20.23 5.38
CA GLU A 193 -10.08 20.83 4.05
C GLU A 193 -8.95 21.86 4.02
#